data_AF-A0A6A3HN59-F1
#
_entry.id   AF-A0A6A3HN59-F1
#
_cell.length_a   1.000
_cell.length_b   1.000
_cell.length_c   1.000
_cell.angle_alpha   90.00
_cell.angle_beta   90.00
_cell.angle_gamma   90.00
#
_symmetry.space_group_name_H-M   'P 1'
#
loop_
_entity.id
_entity.type
_entity.pdbx_description
1 polymer ?
#
loop_
_entity_poly.entity_id
_entity_poly.type
_entity_poly.pdbx_seq_one_letter_code
_entity_poly.pdbx_strand_id
1 'polypeptide(L)'
;MDEYLRQADIEDLGDAMDFIDGTIKAQVEHANEDWEVRDGAWHALHSYPGGPDQDPHQDFPAFETAKALFKRQLGQGSVIVALMNGTKMIVYPGCTGGRASMQKRKVLVLQRGDVLFFRGDLAHSGAAYDKENYRLHCYVCIRGIRQKANSTEAVVFDKFRCPKCLVAIDSRGDLTAHKRECEDEGDYICGDCGRAFSNRNTRNKDRSRKHLQAVVSDAEQVEESDSSNGSRMEVDTGEGDGDESGGGPSGDAEESSEEESS
;
A
#
# COMPACT_ATOMS: atom_id res chain seq x y z
N MET A 1 9.57 -5.14 20.88
CA MET A 1 9.11 -3.89 21.52
C MET A 1 10.21 -2.88 21.22
N ASP A 2 9.87 -1.76 20.60
CA ASP A 2 10.86 -0.73 20.30
C ASP A 2 11.37 -0.12 21.61
N GLU A 3 12.68 -0.14 21.82
CA GLU A 3 13.31 0.35 23.06
C GLU A 3 13.13 1.86 23.22
N TYR A 4 12.89 2.58 22.11
CA TYR A 4 12.81 4.04 22.07
C TYR A 4 11.38 4.58 21.91
N LEU A 5 10.37 3.71 21.83
CA LEU A 5 8.96 4.10 21.77
C LEU A 5 8.12 3.19 22.65
N ARG A 6 7.42 3.80 23.61
CA ARG A 6 6.36 3.14 24.37
C ARG A 6 5.00 3.65 23.90
N GLN A 7 4.12 2.72 23.60
CA GLN A 7 2.70 2.96 23.38
C GLN A 7 1.90 2.41 24.56
N ALA A 8 0.92 3.17 25.02
CA ALA A 8 -0.03 2.74 26.04
C ALA A 8 -1.45 3.10 25.60
N ASP A 9 -2.36 2.15 25.68
CA ASP A 9 -3.79 2.37 25.43
C ASP A 9 -4.37 3.22 26.56
N ILE A 10 -5.25 4.17 26.21
CA ILE A 10 -5.94 5.01 27.18
C ILE A 10 -7.36 4.44 27.36
N GLU A 11 -7.52 3.62 28.40
CA GLU A 11 -8.82 2.99 28.72
C GLU A 11 -9.73 3.91 29.55
N ASP A 12 -9.13 4.71 30.43
CA ASP A 12 -9.81 5.73 31.23
C ASP A 12 -9.26 7.10 30.85
N LEU A 13 -10.14 7.95 30.32
CA LEU A 13 -9.78 9.26 29.81
C LEU A 13 -9.56 10.25 30.99
N GLY A 14 -10.43 10.22 31.99
CA GLY A 14 -10.55 11.30 32.98
C GLY A 14 -10.83 12.67 32.35
N ASP A 15 -11.02 13.69 33.18
CA ASP A 15 -11.55 15.01 32.75
C ASP A 15 -10.77 15.66 31.59
N ALA A 16 -9.43 15.56 31.60
CA ALA A 16 -8.58 16.22 30.62
C ALA A 16 -8.68 15.54 29.24
N MET A 17 -8.67 14.21 29.19
CA MET A 17 -8.83 13.50 27.92
C MET A 17 -10.28 13.52 27.45
N ASP A 18 -11.27 13.54 28.34
CA ASP A 18 -12.68 13.71 27.94
C ASP A 18 -12.89 15.03 27.18
N PHE A 19 -12.24 16.11 27.64
CA PHE A 19 -12.26 17.38 26.92
C PHE A 19 -11.63 17.28 25.52
N ILE A 20 -10.47 16.62 25.42
CA ILE A 20 -9.77 16.42 24.14
C ILE A 20 -10.60 15.52 23.22
N ASP A 21 -11.09 14.39 23.70
CA ASP A 21 -11.91 13.42 22.97
C ASP A 21 -13.19 14.07 22.46
N GLY A 22 -13.92 14.80 23.31
CA GLY A 22 -15.12 15.53 22.90
C GLY A 22 -14.83 16.59 21.83
N THR A 23 -13.72 17.31 21.95
CA THR A 23 -13.30 18.29 20.94
C THR A 23 -13.00 17.61 19.60
N ILE A 24 -12.21 16.53 19.62
CA ILE A 24 -11.84 15.80 18.41
C ILE A 24 -13.05 15.11 17.77
N LYS A 25 -13.92 14.47 18.56
CA LYS A 25 -15.18 13.87 18.07
C LYS A 25 -16.05 14.89 17.34
N ALA A 26 -16.22 16.09 17.91
CA ALA A 26 -16.98 17.16 17.27
C ALA A 26 -16.37 17.60 15.92
N GLN A 27 -15.04 17.72 15.85
CA GLN A 27 -14.36 18.08 14.59
C GLN A 27 -14.43 16.95 13.55
N VAL A 28 -14.30 15.70 13.98
CA VAL A 28 -14.40 14.50 13.14
C VAL A 28 -15.79 14.41 12.51
N GLU A 29 -16.83 14.50 13.33
CA GLU A 29 -18.22 14.44 12.87
C GLU A 29 -18.57 15.62 11.96
N HIS A 30 -18.06 16.82 12.27
CA HIS A 30 -18.24 18.00 11.41
C HIS A 30 -17.55 17.84 10.05
N ALA A 31 -16.36 17.23 10.01
CA ALA A 31 -15.64 17.01 8.76
C ALA A 31 -16.30 15.96 7.87
N ASN A 32 -16.84 14.89 8.47
CA ASN A 32 -17.57 13.85 7.76
C ASN A 32 -18.46 13.02 8.72
N GLU A 33 -19.76 12.90 8.42
CA GLU A 33 -20.72 12.15 9.24
C GLU A 33 -20.45 10.64 9.31
N ASP A 34 -19.77 10.08 8.31
CA ASP A 34 -19.38 8.67 8.28
C ASP A 34 -18.10 8.41 9.08
N TRP A 35 -17.39 9.44 9.56
CA TRP A 35 -16.26 9.27 10.46
C TRP A 35 -16.69 9.22 11.93
N GLU A 36 -15.98 8.40 12.71
CA GLU A 36 -16.19 8.26 14.14
C GLU A 36 -14.87 8.02 14.88
N VAL A 37 -14.77 8.57 16.09
CA VAL A 37 -13.77 8.13 17.09
C VAL A 37 -14.46 7.15 18.02
N ARG A 38 -13.98 5.91 18.06
CA ARG A 38 -14.55 4.84 18.88
C ARG A 38 -13.94 4.86 20.28
N ASP A 39 -14.62 4.21 21.22
CA ASP A 39 -14.05 3.94 22.53
C ASP A 39 -12.78 3.09 22.39
N GLY A 40 -11.74 3.44 23.15
CA GLY A 40 -10.42 2.80 23.06
C GLY A 40 -9.62 3.15 21.81
N ALA A 41 -10.00 4.18 21.03
CA ALA A 41 -9.24 4.64 19.86
C ALA A 41 -7.97 5.45 20.22
N TRP A 42 -7.80 5.80 21.50
CA TRP A 42 -6.74 6.68 21.98
C TRP A 42 -5.54 5.91 22.54
N HIS A 43 -4.35 6.35 22.14
CA HIS A 43 -3.08 5.83 22.60
C HIS A 43 -2.15 6.97 23.01
N ALA A 44 -1.49 6.83 24.15
CA ALA A 44 -0.38 7.69 24.54
C ALA A 44 0.91 7.14 23.93
N LEU A 45 1.65 8.01 23.24
CA LEU A 45 2.97 7.70 22.68
C LEU A 45 4.04 8.43 23.47
N HIS A 46 5.03 7.69 23.94
CA HIS A 46 6.21 8.20 24.63
C HIS A 46 7.47 7.81 23.86
N SER A 47 8.14 8.80 23.28
CA SER A 47 9.43 8.61 22.60
C SER A 47 10.58 8.94 23.56
N TYR A 48 11.52 8.01 23.73
CA TYR A 48 12.75 8.20 24.50
C TYR A 48 13.85 8.81 23.63
N PRO A 49 14.78 9.57 24.23
CA PRO A 49 15.89 10.17 23.49
C PRO A 49 16.89 9.13 22.96
N GLY A 50 17.57 9.47 21.87
CA GLY A 50 18.72 8.73 21.35
C GLY A 50 18.40 7.58 20.38
N GLY A 51 17.12 7.29 20.15
CA GLY A 51 16.69 6.30 19.16
C GLY A 51 16.74 6.79 17.72
N PRO A 52 16.80 5.88 16.73
CA PRO A 52 16.67 6.24 15.31
C PRO A 52 15.24 6.68 14.97
N ASP A 53 15.03 7.15 13.74
CA ASP A 53 13.68 7.25 13.18
C ASP A 53 13.05 5.85 13.15
N GLN A 54 11.74 5.79 13.40
CA GLN A 54 10.99 4.55 13.24
C GLN A 54 10.88 4.14 11.78
N ASP A 55 10.69 2.85 11.54
CA ASP A 55 10.39 2.34 10.21
C ASP A 55 9.06 2.93 9.71
N PRO A 56 8.97 3.28 8.42
CA PRO A 56 7.76 3.82 7.83
C PRO A 56 6.64 2.78 7.83
N HIS A 57 5.45 3.24 8.17
CA HIS A 57 4.23 2.45 8.24
C HIS A 57 3.02 3.30 7.87
N GLN A 58 1.88 2.63 7.79
CA GLN A 58 0.55 3.22 7.74
C GLN A 58 -0.31 2.62 8.86
N ASP A 59 -1.27 3.41 9.33
CA ASP A 59 -2.12 3.05 10.47
C ASP A 59 -3.21 2.05 10.10
N PHE A 60 -3.65 2.10 8.84
CA PHE A 60 -4.66 1.19 8.32
C PHE A 60 -4.07 0.35 7.19
N PRO A 61 -4.17 -0.99 7.25
CA PRO A 61 -3.64 -1.85 6.20
C PRO A 61 -4.41 -1.65 4.90
N ALA A 62 -3.77 -1.95 3.78
CA ALA A 62 -4.34 -1.77 2.44
C ALA A 62 -5.71 -2.45 2.28
N PHE A 63 -5.94 -3.62 2.88
CA PHE A 63 -7.22 -4.33 2.78
C PHE A 63 -8.36 -3.62 3.54
N GLU A 64 -8.08 -2.98 4.67
CA GLU A 64 -9.08 -2.23 5.44
C GLU A 64 -9.41 -0.92 4.73
N THR A 65 -8.39 -0.23 4.25
CA THR A 65 -8.52 0.98 3.43
C THR A 65 -9.32 0.68 2.16
N ALA A 66 -9.04 -0.42 1.46
CA ALA A 66 -9.81 -0.83 0.28
C ALA A 66 -11.29 -1.11 0.60
N LYS A 67 -11.56 -1.79 1.73
CA LYS A 67 -12.94 -2.05 2.18
C LYS A 67 -13.70 -0.76 2.50
N ALA A 68 -13.03 0.19 3.16
CA ALA A 68 -13.58 1.51 3.45
C ALA A 68 -13.91 2.30 2.18
N LEU A 69 -12.95 2.39 1.25
CA LEU A 69 -13.13 3.06 -0.04
C LEU A 69 -14.22 2.41 -0.88
N PHE A 70 -14.30 1.07 -0.90
CA PHE A 70 -15.34 0.37 -1.65
C PHE A 70 -16.74 0.63 -1.11
N LYS A 71 -16.91 0.64 0.22
CA LYS A 71 -18.23 0.75 0.85
C LYS A 71 -18.70 2.19 1.03
N ARG A 72 -17.78 3.13 1.22
CA ARG A 72 -18.08 4.52 1.63
C ARG A 72 -17.37 5.59 0.79
N GLN A 73 -16.52 5.19 -0.15
CA GLN A 73 -15.70 6.11 -0.95
C GLN A 73 -14.86 7.08 -0.10
N LEU A 74 -14.54 6.64 1.13
CA LEU A 74 -13.88 7.45 2.15
C LEU A 74 -12.71 6.67 2.74
N GLY A 75 -11.60 7.36 2.97
CA GLY A 75 -10.44 6.80 3.68
C GLY A 75 -10.58 6.97 5.19
N GLN A 76 -9.91 6.12 5.95
CA GLN A 76 -9.78 6.29 7.39
C GLN A 76 -8.76 7.37 7.73
N GLY A 77 -8.84 7.89 8.94
CA GLY A 77 -7.98 8.97 9.41
C GLY A 77 -7.25 8.60 10.70
N SER A 78 -6.24 9.39 10.99
CA SER A 78 -5.52 9.38 12.24
C SER A 78 -5.31 10.81 12.70
N VAL A 79 -5.25 10.99 14.03
CA VAL A 79 -5.02 12.28 14.66
C VAL A 79 -3.84 12.18 15.60
N ILE A 80 -2.90 13.12 15.48
CA ILE A 80 -1.86 13.35 16.48
C ILE A 80 -2.17 14.65 17.24
N VAL A 81 -2.18 14.59 18.56
CA VAL A 81 -2.20 15.76 19.43
C VAL A 81 -0.84 15.92 20.09
N ALA A 82 -0.17 17.04 19.82
CA ALA A 82 1.13 17.33 20.41
C ALA A 82 0.99 17.82 21.85
N LEU A 83 1.52 17.07 22.82
CA LEU A 83 1.53 17.49 24.23
C LEU A 83 2.76 18.32 24.59
N MET A 84 3.77 18.34 23.72
CA MET A 84 5.05 19.02 23.93
C MET A 84 5.43 19.82 22.68
N ASN A 85 6.21 20.89 22.90
CA ASN A 85 6.80 21.64 21.79
C ASN A 85 7.84 20.79 21.07
N GLY A 86 7.91 20.95 19.75
CA GLY A 86 8.86 20.21 18.94
C GLY A 86 8.49 18.72 18.79
N THR A 87 7.22 18.36 18.93
CA THR A 87 6.75 17.02 18.53
C THR A 87 6.94 16.86 17.03
N LYS A 88 7.76 15.89 16.64
CA LYS A 88 8.14 15.60 15.26
C LYS A 88 7.48 14.33 14.75
N MET A 89 7.10 14.37 13.48
CA MET A 89 6.60 13.24 12.72
C MET A 89 7.17 13.30 11.31
N ILE A 90 7.53 12.16 10.76
CA ILE A 90 7.97 12.07 9.37
C ILE A 90 6.79 11.61 8.54
N VAL A 91 6.53 12.29 7.43
CA VAL A 91 5.48 11.93 6.47
C VAL A 91 6.06 11.87 5.06
N TYR A 92 5.40 11.11 4.20
CA TYR A 92 5.75 10.98 2.79
C TYR A 92 4.55 11.43 1.94
N PRO A 93 4.42 12.72 1.61
CA PRO A 93 3.22 13.27 0.99
C PRO A 93 2.85 12.60 -0.34
N GLY A 94 1.59 12.18 -0.45
CA GLY A 94 1.08 11.46 -1.62
C GLY A 94 1.64 10.05 -1.79
N CYS A 95 2.23 9.46 -0.74
CA CYS A 95 2.53 8.03 -0.68
C CYS A 95 1.45 7.36 0.18
N THR A 96 0.36 6.94 -0.47
CA THR A 96 -0.72 6.17 0.17
C THR A 96 -0.61 4.70 -0.23
N GLY A 97 -0.60 3.79 0.75
CA GLY A 97 -0.38 2.36 0.55
C GLY A 97 1.03 1.87 0.89
N GLY A 98 1.32 0.60 0.64
CA GLY A 98 2.52 -0.10 1.15
C GLY A 98 3.86 0.33 0.56
N ARG A 99 3.93 1.40 -0.24
CA ARG A 99 5.17 1.89 -0.86
C ARG A 99 5.33 3.40 -0.69
N ALA A 100 6.55 3.84 -0.40
CA ALA A 100 6.88 5.26 -0.30
C ALA A 100 8.16 5.62 -1.04
N SER A 101 8.30 6.89 -1.43
CA SER A 101 9.54 7.41 -1.99
C SER A 101 10.30 8.22 -0.96
N MET A 102 11.58 7.89 -0.73
CA MET A 102 12.46 8.64 0.16
C MET A 102 12.61 10.11 -0.25
N GLN A 103 12.45 10.43 -1.54
CA GLN A 103 12.54 11.80 -2.06
C GLN A 103 11.39 12.69 -1.57
N LYS A 104 10.29 12.09 -1.10
CA LYS A 104 9.13 12.79 -0.56
C LYS A 104 9.20 12.96 0.96
N ARG A 105 10.27 12.50 1.63
CA ARG A 105 10.41 12.60 3.08
C ARG A 105 10.26 14.06 3.55
N LYS A 106 9.31 14.30 4.44
CA LYS A 106 9.11 15.60 5.10
C LYS A 106 9.00 15.42 6.60
N VAL A 107 9.71 16.24 7.37
CA VAL A 107 9.60 16.30 8.83
C VAL A 107 8.60 17.39 9.17
N LEU A 108 7.51 17.02 9.83
CA LEU A 108 6.58 17.95 10.46
C LEU A 108 7.06 18.22 11.88
N VAL A 109 6.95 19.48 12.32
CA VAL A 109 7.28 19.91 13.68
C VAL A 109 6.06 20.62 14.24
N LEU A 110 5.49 20.06 15.29
CA LEU A 110 4.29 20.52 15.96
C LEU A 110 4.67 21.18 17.30
N GLN A 111 3.95 22.23 17.64
CA GLN A 111 4.00 22.85 18.96
C GLN A 111 2.96 22.22 19.88
N ARG A 112 3.13 22.42 21.18
CA ARG A 112 2.17 21.95 22.18
C ARG A 112 0.78 22.53 21.87
N GLY A 113 -0.21 21.66 21.80
CA GLY A 113 -1.60 22.00 21.48
C GLY A 113 -1.93 21.90 19.99
N ASP A 114 -0.93 21.76 19.11
CA ASP A 114 -1.20 21.52 17.69
C ASP A 114 -1.85 20.13 17.50
N VAL A 115 -2.82 20.11 16.59
CA VAL A 115 -3.53 18.90 16.18
C VAL A 115 -3.25 18.64 14.71
N LEU A 116 -2.73 17.46 14.40
CA LEU A 116 -2.51 17.00 13.04
C LEU A 116 -3.54 15.95 12.68
N PHE A 117 -4.40 16.25 11.71
CA PHE A 117 -5.31 15.30 11.09
C PHE A 117 -4.72 14.81 9.76
N PHE A 118 -4.65 13.51 9.54
CA PHE A 118 -4.11 12.94 8.30
C PHE A 118 -4.80 11.63 7.92
N ARG A 119 -4.67 11.24 6.64
CA ARG A 119 -5.18 9.95 6.18
C ARG A 119 -4.39 8.83 6.83
N GLY A 120 -5.08 7.81 7.33
CA GLY A 120 -4.43 6.69 8.00
C GLY A 120 -3.72 5.72 7.06
N ASP A 121 -3.94 5.81 5.74
CA ASP A 121 -3.17 5.11 4.71
C ASP A 121 -1.96 5.91 4.20
N LEU A 122 -1.71 7.10 4.75
CA LEU A 122 -0.52 7.90 4.43
C LEU A 122 0.70 7.28 5.10
N ALA A 123 1.72 6.98 4.30
CA ALA A 123 3.00 6.53 4.82
C ALA A 123 3.62 7.60 5.73
N HIS A 124 4.00 7.18 6.93
CA HIS A 124 4.61 8.02 7.94
C HIS A 124 5.53 7.23 8.87
N SER A 125 6.31 7.93 9.70
CA SER A 125 7.06 7.32 10.78
C SER A 125 7.24 8.27 11.97
N GLY A 126 7.50 7.67 13.14
CA GLY A 126 8.03 8.39 14.29
C GLY A 126 9.41 8.94 13.99
N ALA A 127 9.65 10.20 14.34
CA ALA A 127 10.97 10.83 14.22
C ALA A 127 11.85 10.50 15.44
N ALA A 128 13.16 10.50 15.24
CA ALA A 128 14.15 10.48 16.32
C ALA A 128 14.05 11.74 17.19
N TYR A 129 14.29 11.58 18.49
CA TYR A 129 14.35 12.69 19.44
C TYR A 129 15.65 12.70 20.23
N ASP A 130 16.08 13.90 20.60
CA ASP A 130 17.20 14.18 21.50
C ASP A 130 16.75 14.26 22.97
N LYS A 131 15.45 14.42 23.21
CA LYS A 131 14.78 14.49 24.51
C LYS A 131 13.50 13.68 24.49
N GLU A 132 12.95 13.39 25.67
CA GLU A 132 11.64 12.73 25.75
C GLU A 132 10.55 13.56 25.05
N ASN A 133 9.61 12.88 24.39
CA ASN A 133 8.46 13.50 23.75
C ASN A 133 7.18 12.69 23.97
N TYR A 134 6.13 13.36 24.43
CA TYR A 134 4.79 12.80 24.62
C TYR A 134 3.82 13.38 23.59
N ARG A 135 3.00 12.50 23.03
CA ARG A 135 1.91 12.86 22.10
C ARG A 135 0.78 11.85 22.21
N LEU A 136 -0.43 12.28 21.85
CA LEU A 136 -1.58 11.39 21.75
C LEU A 136 -1.78 11.00 20.30
N HIS A 137 -2.18 9.75 20.09
CA HIS A 137 -2.58 9.21 18.80
C HIS A 137 -4.02 8.71 18.91
N CYS A 138 -4.87 9.10 17.97
CA CYS A 138 -6.25 8.66 17.88
C CYS A 138 -6.56 8.12 16.49
N TYR A 139 -7.20 6.96 16.44
CA TYR A 139 -7.73 6.41 15.19
C TYR A 139 -9.12 6.97 14.87
N VAL A 140 -9.30 7.44 13.65
CA VAL A 140 -10.59 7.90 13.11
C VAL A 140 -11.11 6.84 12.14
N CYS A 141 -12.17 6.17 12.59
CA CYS A 141 -12.78 5.05 11.90
C CYS A 141 -13.94 5.49 11.03
N ILE A 142 -14.41 4.58 10.17
CA ILE A 142 -15.63 4.78 9.39
C ILE A 142 -16.77 3.96 9.98
N ARG A 143 -17.94 4.60 10.15
CA ARG A 143 -19.14 4.00 10.74
C ARG A 143 -19.59 2.77 9.98
N GLY A 144 -19.78 1.67 10.72
CA GLY A 144 -20.20 0.38 10.17
C GLY A 144 -19.08 -0.42 9.47
N ILE A 145 -17.83 0.06 9.44
CA ILE A 145 -16.68 -0.68 8.94
C ILE A 145 -15.93 -1.28 10.12
N ARG A 146 -16.01 -2.61 10.28
CA ARG A 146 -15.18 -3.36 11.24
C ARG A 146 -13.72 -3.40 10.77
N GLN A 147 -12.81 -2.97 11.63
CA GLN A 147 -11.35 -3.08 11.51
C GLN A 147 -10.76 -3.91 12.65
N LYS A 148 -9.53 -4.36 12.46
CA LYS A 148 -8.71 -4.98 13.49
C LYS A 148 -8.01 -3.89 14.29
N ALA A 149 -8.20 -3.89 15.61
CA ALA A 149 -7.52 -2.95 16.49
C ALA A 149 -6.00 -3.08 16.39
N ASN A 150 -5.29 -1.94 16.45
CA ASN A 150 -3.83 -1.84 16.46
C ASN A 150 -3.14 -2.57 15.28
N SER A 151 -3.79 -2.62 14.12
CA SER A 151 -3.26 -3.29 12.93
C SER A 151 -2.56 -2.28 12.01
N THR A 152 -1.27 -2.05 12.19
CA THR A 152 -0.47 -1.22 11.27
C THR A 152 0.11 -2.06 10.13
N GLU A 153 0.41 -1.43 8.99
CA GLU A 153 1.12 -2.08 7.87
C GLU A 153 2.45 -1.38 7.59
N ALA A 154 3.53 -2.15 7.49
CA ALA A 154 4.85 -1.62 7.15
C ALA A 154 4.85 -1.10 5.70
N VAL A 155 5.55 0.02 5.48
CA VAL A 155 5.74 0.62 4.17
C VAL A 155 7.17 0.38 3.72
N VAL A 156 7.34 0.01 2.45
CA VAL A 156 8.69 -0.18 1.89
C VAL A 156 9.06 0.97 0.97
N PHE A 157 10.33 1.36 0.98
CA PHE A 157 10.80 2.38 0.05
C PHE A 157 10.92 1.85 -1.38
N ASP A 158 10.54 2.70 -2.33
CA ASP A 158 10.84 2.50 -3.73
C ASP A 158 12.35 2.51 -3.96
N LYS A 159 12.85 1.45 -4.59
CA LYS A 159 14.24 1.34 -5.02
C LYS A 159 14.31 1.42 -6.53
N PHE A 160 15.32 2.10 -7.02
CA PHE A 160 15.67 2.16 -8.42
C PHE A 160 16.46 0.92 -8.82
N ARG A 161 16.04 0.21 -9.86
CA ARG A 161 16.77 -0.99 -10.33
C ARG A 161 17.59 -0.67 -11.56
N CYS A 162 18.85 -1.08 -11.56
CA CYS A 162 19.70 -1.01 -12.75
C CYS A 162 19.18 -1.98 -13.82
N PRO A 163 18.92 -1.56 -15.07
CA PRO A 163 18.45 -2.49 -16.11
C PRO A 163 19.50 -3.56 -16.47
N LYS A 164 20.80 -3.23 -16.34
CA LYS A 164 21.93 -4.09 -16.73
C LYS A 164 22.38 -5.09 -15.66
N CYS A 165 22.22 -4.81 -14.37
CA CYS A 165 22.56 -5.79 -13.32
C CYS A 165 21.44 -6.08 -12.32
N LEU A 166 20.36 -5.29 -12.34
CA LEU A 166 19.18 -5.36 -11.47
C LEU A 166 19.44 -5.14 -9.97
N VAL A 167 20.64 -4.68 -9.61
CA VAL A 167 20.92 -4.15 -8.28
C VAL A 167 19.93 -3.05 -7.94
N ALA A 168 19.43 -3.08 -6.71
CA ALA A 168 18.49 -2.10 -6.19
C ALA A 168 19.27 -0.98 -5.50
N ILE A 169 18.95 0.26 -5.85
CA ILE A 169 19.65 1.47 -5.46
C ILE A 169 18.63 2.46 -4.91
N ASP A 170 18.96 3.15 -3.82
CA ASP A 170 18.00 3.97 -3.08
C ASP A 170 17.76 5.36 -3.69
N SER A 171 18.66 5.84 -4.56
CA SER A 171 18.54 7.14 -5.21
C SER A 171 18.72 7.10 -6.73
N ARG A 172 18.12 8.08 -7.42
CA ARG A 172 18.24 8.22 -8.88
C ARG A 172 19.64 8.68 -9.30
N GLY A 173 20.31 9.46 -8.46
CA GLY A 173 21.69 9.92 -8.68
C GLY A 173 22.65 8.74 -8.66
N ASP A 174 22.54 7.91 -7.63
CA ASP A 174 23.37 6.70 -7.48
C ASP A 174 23.09 5.70 -8.58
N LEU A 175 21.82 5.54 -9.00
CA LEU A 175 21.50 4.72 -10.17
C LEU A 175 22.17 5.25 -11.44
N THR A 176 22.26 6.57 -11.61
CA THR A 176 22.89 7.17 -12.79
C THR A 176 24.41 6.97 -12.78
N ALA A 177 25.05 7.14 -11.62
CA ALA A 177 26.48 6.84 -11.46
C ALA A 177 26.76 5.35 -11.71
N HIS A 178 26.00 4.48 -11.05
CA HIS A 178 26.12 3.04 -11.18
C HIS A 178 25.92 2.57 -12.64
N LYS A 179 24.99 3.16 -13.38
CA LYS A 179 24.80 2.81 -14.81
C LYS A 179 26.07 3.05 -15.63
N ARG A 180 26.81 4.13 -15.36
CA ARG A 180 28.07 4.44 -16.07
C ARG A 180 29.14 3.39 -15.77
N GLU A 181 29.34 3.08 -14.49
CA GLU A 181 30.27 2.02 -14.06
C GLU A 181 29.88 0.66 -14.66
N CYS A 182 28.59 0.34 -14.65
CA CYS A 182 28.09 -0.91 -15.18
C CYS A 182 28.22 -0.97 -16.71
N GLU A 183 28.15 0.15 -17.45
CA GLU A 183 28.42 0.20 -18.88
C GLU A 183 29.87 -0.18 -19.19
N ASP A 184 30.82 0.28 -18.37
CA ASP A 184 32.26 0.01 -18.51
C ASP A 184 32.65 -1.46 -18.21
N GLU A 185 31.85 -2.19 -17.42
CA GLU A 185 32.13 -3.58 -17.01
C GLU A 185 31.89 -4.66 -18.10
N GLY A 186 31.28 -4.32 -19.24
CA GLY A 186 31.09 -5.25 -20.38
C GLY A 186 30.07 -6.40 -20.17
N ASP A 187 30.00 -7.01 -18.99
CA ASP A 187 29.16 -8.19 -18.68
C ASP A 187 27.84 -7.85 -17.97
N TYR A 188 26.85 -8.76 -18.03
CA TYR A 188 25.59 -8.65 -17.26
C TYR A 188 25.75 -9.25 -15.87
N ILE A 189 26.04 -8.44 -14.86
CA ILE A 189 26.27 -8.93 -13.48
C ILE A 189 24.95 -9.21 -12.76
N CYS A 190 24.85 -10.31 -12.00
CA CYS A 190 23.71 -10.56 -11.12
C CYS A 190 23.80 -9.70 -9.85
N GLY A 191 22.83 -8.81 -9.63
CA GLY A 191 22.79 -7.95 -8.45
C GLY A 191 22.65 -8.68 -7.10
N ASP A 192 22.27 -9.96 -7.08
CA ASP A 192 22.10 -10.74 -5.84
C ASP A 192 23.36 -11.53 -5.45
N CYS A 193 24.21 -11.92 -6.41
CA CYS A 193 25.39 -12.76 -6.16
C CYS A 193 26.70 -12.27 -6.81
N GLY A 194 26.66 -11.16 -7.54
CA GLY A 194 27.84 -10.55 -8.18
C GLY A 194 28.41 -11.32 -9.37
N ARG A 195 27.78 -12.41 -9.82
CA ARG A 195 28.29 -13.22 -10.94
C ARG A 195 28.05 -12.52 -12.28
N ALA A 196 29.07 -12.51 -13.15
CA ALA A 196 28.99 -11.99 -14.51
C ALA A 196 28.38 -13.02 -15.50
N PHE A 197 27.62 -12.52 -16.48
CA PHE A 197 26.97 -13.32 -17.52
C PHE A 197 27.10 -12.65 -18.88
N SER A 198 27.16 -13.47 -19.94
CA SER A 198 27.31 -12.99 -21.32
C SER A 198 26.09 -12.26 -21.87
N ASN A 199 24.90 -12.47 -21.30
CA ASN A 199 23.70 -11.74 -21.72
C ASN A 199 22.65 -11.65 -20.59
N ARG A 200 21.66 -10.78 -20.81
CA ARG A 200 20.56 -10.52 -19.86
C ARG A 200 19.74 -11.76 -19.52
N ASN A 201 19.50 -12.64 -20.50
CA ASN A 201 18.61 -13.79 -20.33
C ASN A 201 19.23 -14.86 -19.43
N THR A 202 20.53 -15.14 -19.58
CA THR A 202 21.22 -16.13 -18.75
C THR A 202 21.32 -15.66 -17.29
N ARG A 203 21.63 -14.38 -17.06
CA ARG A 203 21.58 -13.77 -15.73
C ARG A 203 20.17 -13.84 -15.11
N ASN A 204 19.13 -13.49 -15.88
CA ASN A 204 17.75 -13.56 -15.38
C ASN A 204 17.36 -14.98 -14.98
N LYS A 205 17.73 -16.00 -15.77
CA LYS A 205 17.47 -17.41 -15.45
C LYS A 205 18.21 -17.85 -14.18
N ASP A 206 19.47 -17.46 -14.02
CA ASP A 206 20.24 -17.76 -12.80
C ASP A 206 19.56 -17.14 -11.57
N ARG A 207 19.20 -15.86 -11.67
CA ARG A 207 18.52 -15.13 -10.59
C ARG A 207 17.16 -15.72 -10.23
N SER A 208 16.34 -16.04 -11.23
CA SER A 208 15.03 -16.68 -11.02
C SER A 208 15.14 -18.07 -10.40
N ARG A 209 16.23 -18.82 -10.65
CA ARG A 209 16.41 -20.17 -10.09
C ARG A 209 17.04 -20.17 -8.71
N LYS A 210 17.96 -19.23 -8.45
CA LYS A 210 18.84 -19.27 -7.27
C LYS A 210 18.57 -18.20 -6.23
N HIS A 211 17.93 -17.10 -6.60
CA HIS A 211 17.82 -15.91 -5.74
C HIS A 211 16.38 -15.47 -5.52
N LEU A 212 15.54 -15.55 -6.55
CA LEU A 212 14.11 -15.37 -6.44
C LEU A 212 13.46 -16.74 -6.29
N GLN A 213 13.32 -17.24 -5.07
CA GLN A 213 12.39 -18.35 -4.83
C GLN A 213 10.97 -17.81 -5.07
N ALA A 214 10.46 -17.96 -6.29
CA ALA A 214 9.06 -17.82 -6.55
C ALA A 214 8.37 -19.15 -6.21
N VAL A 215 7.45 -19.09 -5.26
CA VAL A 215 6.17 -19.80 -5.26
C VAL A 215 5.72 -20.17 -6.67
N VAL A 216 6.12 -21.33 -7.16
CA VAL A 216 5.55 -21.98 -8.34
C VAL A 216 5.59 -23.49 -8.12
N SER A 217 4.53 -23.99 -7.51
CA SER A 217 4.00 -25.35 -7.65
C SER A 217 2.51 -25.13 -7.35
N ASP A 218 1.64 -25.01 -8.34
CA ASP A 218 1.20 -26.13 -9.15
C ASP A 218 0.76 -25.67 -10.54
N ALA A 219 1.46 -26.14 -11.57
CA ALA A 219 0.89 -26.47 -12.87
C ALA A 219 2.00 -27.15 -13.67
N GLU A 220 1.78 -28.42 -13.97
CA GLU A 220 2.41 -29.25 -15.02
C GLU A 220 2.81 -30.63 -14.48
N GLN A 221 1.81 -31.47 -14.16
CA GLN A 221 1.88 -32.93 -14.39
C GLN A 221 0.45 -33.50 -14.48
N VAL A 222 -0.09 -33.68 -15.69
CA VAL A 222 -0.84 -34.89 -16.05
C VAL A 222 -0.70 -35.08 -17.58
N GLU A 223 0.14 -36.02 -17.98
CA GLU A 223 0.00 -36.73 -19.25
C GLU A 223 -0.24 -38.21 -18.91
N GLU A 224 -1.36 -38.71 -19.42
CA GLU A 224 -1.80 -40.06 -19.75
C GLU A 224 -1.36 -41.29 -18.92
N SER A 225 -2.37 -42.05 -18.48
CA SER A 225 -2.35 -43.50 -18.65
C SER A 225 -3.76 -44.04 -18.89
N ASP A 226 -3.86 -44.75 -20.01
CA ASP A 226 -5.00 -45.36 -20.67
C ASP A 226 -5.54 -46.64 -19.98
N SER A 227 -6.67 -47.13 -20.49
CA SER A 227 -7.27 -48.48 -20.37
C SER A 227 -8.35 -48.70 -19.30
N SER A 228 -9.63 -48.65 -19.70
CA SER A 228 -10.34 -49.87 -20.15
C SER A 228 -11.87 -49.71 -20.21
N ASN A 229 -12.39 -49.79 -21.44
CA ASN A 229 -13.50 -50.66 -21.87
C ASN A 229 -14.97 -50.23 -21.66
N GLY A 230 -15.74 -50.25 -22.76
CA GLY A 230 -17.21 -50.34 -22.68
C GLY A 230 -18.06 -49.79 -23.84
N SER A 231 -17.81 -50.23 -25.07
CA SER A 231 -18.78 -50.51 -26.15
C SER A 231 -20.01 -49.60 -26.37
N ARG A 232 -20.16 -49.06 -27.60
CA ARG A 232 -21.04 -49.59 -28.67
C ARG A 232 -21.31 -48.52 -29.74
N MET A 233 -20.93 -48.84 -30.97
CA MET A 233 -21.21 -48.10 -32.21
C MET A 233 -22.70 -48.11 -32.53
N GLU A 234 -23.21 -47.06 -33.18
CA GLU A 234 -24.03 -47.14 -34.41
C GLU A 234 -23.75 -45.90 -35.29
N VAL A 235 -23.97 -46.08 -36.58
CA VAL A 235 -23.38 -45.38 -37.74
C VAL A 235 -24.50 -44.73 -38.55
N ASP A 236 -24.14 -43.68 -39.32
CA ASP A 236 -24.80 -43.28 -40.58
C ASP A 236 -26.19 -42.60 -40.40
N THR A 237 -26.64 -41.61 -41.16
CA THR A 237 -26.50 -41.27 -42.58
C THR A 237 -26.70 -39.77 -42.78
N GLY A 238 -26.09 -39.18 -43.81
CA GLY A 238 -26.40 -37.83 -44.28
C GLY A 238 -27.69 -37.74 -45.10
N GLU A 239 -28.21 -36.52 -45.19
CA GLU A 239 -29.14 -35.91 -46.16
C GLU A 239 -29.18 -34.41 -45.73
N GLY A 240 -29.09 -33.37 -46.55
CA GLY A 240 -29.56 -33.19 -47.91
C GLY A 240 -30.66 -32.11 -47.90
N ASP A 241 -30.33 -30.93 -48.46
CA ASP A 241 -31.22 -29.88 -49.00
C ASP A 241 -31.93 -28.85 -48.07
N GLY A 242 -31.84 -27.58 -48.49
CA GLY A 242 -33.05 -26.81 -48.76
C GLY A 242 -33.28 -25.49 -48.01
N ASP A 243 -32.97 -24.40 -48.73
CA ASP A 243 -33.86 -23.24 -48.97
C ASP A 243 -33.77 -21.91 -48.21
N GLU A 244 -33.90 -20.87 -49.03
CA GLU A 244 -33.81 -19.43 -48.77
C GLU A 244 -35.09 -18.84 -48.14
N SER A 245 -34.92 -17.81 -47.31
CA SER A 245 -35.76 -16.60 -47.19
C SER A 245 -35.24 -15.79 -45.99
N GLY A 246 -34.95 -14.49 -46.02
CA GLY A 246 -35.52 -13.40 -46.80
C GLY A 246 -36.36 -12.53 -45.87
N GLY A 247 -35.84 -11.38 -45.41
CA GLY A 247 -36.66 -10.32 -44.78
C GLY A 247 -36.00 -9.56 -43.62
N GLY A 248 -35.50 -8.35 -43.89
CA GLY A 248 -35.42 -7.27 -42.88
C GLY A 248 -36.82 -6.69 -42.57
N PRO A 249 -37.00 -5.58 -41.81
CA PRO A 249 -36.17 -4.38 -41.97
C PRO A 249 -35.88 -3.53 -40.69
N SER A 250 -34.94 -2.60 -40.88
CA SER A 250 -34.85 -1.19 -40.43
C SER A 250 -35.45 -0.72 -39.10
N GLY A 251 -34.66 0.06 -38.37
CA GLY A 251 -35.13 1.01 -37.35
C GLY A 251 -33.96 1.80 -36.75
N ASP A 252 -33.54 2.86 -37.45
CA ASP A 252 -32.59 3.87 -36.99
C ASP A 252 -33.13 4.70 -35.82
N ALA A 253 -32.23 5.11 -34.91
CA ALA A 253 -32.38 6.35 -34.16
C ALA A 253 -30.99 6.91 -33.85
N GLU A 254 -30.63 7.96 -34.58
CA GLU A 254 -29.52 8.87 -34.30
C GLU A 254 -29.80 9.68 -33.02
N GLU A 255 -28.75 9.95 -32.24
CA GLU A 255 -28.74 11.09 -31.32
C GLU A 255 -27.52 11.95 -31.62
N SER A 256 -27.83 13.14 -32.12
CA SER A 256 -26.98 14.25 -32.50
C SER A 256 -26.35 14.93 -31.27
N SER A 257 -25.03 15.11 -31.31
CA SER A 257 -24.31 16.11 -30.54
C SER A 257 -24.23 17.42 -31.32
N GLU A 258 -24.68 18.53 -30.74
CA GLU A 258 -24.26 19.87 -31.12
C GLU A 258 -23.84 20.68 -29.89
N GLU A 259 -22.81 21.48 -30.11
CA GLU A 259 -22.00 22.24 -29.17
C GLU A 259 -22.54 23.66 -28.90
N GLU A 260 -21.72 24.41 -28.15
CA GLU A 260 -21.56 25.86 -28.06
C GLU A 260 -22.32 26.56 -26.91
N SER A 261 -21.80 27.58 -26.24
CA SER A 261 -20.47 28.22 -26.13
C SER A 261 -20.64 29.37 -25.12
N SER A 262 -19.51 29.91 -24.63
CA SER A 262 -19.32 31.19 -23.90
C SER A 262 -19.22 31.14 -22.37
#